data_AF-A0A353RPN3-F1
#
_entry.id   AF-A0A353RPN3-F1
#
_cell.length_a   1.000
_cell.length_b   1.000
_cell.length_c   1.000
_cell.angle_alpha   90.00
_cell.angle_beta   90.00
_cell.angle_gamma   90.00
#
_symmetry.space_group_name_H-M   'P 1'
#
loop_
_entity.id
_entity.type
_entity.pdbx_description
1 polymer ?
#
loop_
_entity_poly.entity_id
_entity_poly.type
_entity_poly.pdbx_seq_one_letter_code
_entity_poly.pdbx_strand_id
1 'polypeptide(L)' 'MIKLLHFADAHIDIANYGAHDPRTGLPLRVMDFLKSLDTIVDTAIEEQVDLVIFAGDAYKDRSPAPTF' A
#
# COMPACT_ATOMS: atom_id res chain seq x y z
N MET A 1 11.44 -13.16 21.69
CA MET A 1 10.12 -12.55 21.90
C MET A 1 9.55 -12.31 20.51
N ILE A 2 8.30 -12.69 20.24
CA ILE A 2 7.74 -12.59 18.89
C ILE A 2 7.55 -11.11 18.54
N LYS A 3 8.08 -10.68 17.40
CA LYS A 3 7.90 -9.33 16.83
C LYS A 3 6.91 -9.40 15.68
N LEU A 4 5.88 -8.56 15.75
CA LEU A 4 4.74 -8.64 14.84
C LEU A 4 4.47 -7.26 14.25
N LEU A 5 4.27 -7.20 12.93
CA LEU A 5 3.83 -6.00 12.22
C LEU A 5 2.39 -6.20 11.78
N HIS A 6 1.53 -5.22 12.05
CA HIS A 6 0.11 -5.28 11.71
C HIS A 6 -0.31 -4.00 10.97
N PHE A 7 -0.97 -4.15 9.83
CA PHE A 7 -1.54 -3.04 9.07
C PHE A 7 -2.87 -3.44 8.41
N ALA A 8 -3.63 -2.46 7.94
CA ALA A 8 -4.94 -2.62 7.30
C ALA A 8 -5.19 -1.42 6.36
N ASP A 9 -6.31 -1.46 5.62
CA ASP A 9 -6.86 -0.31 4.89
C ASP A 9 -5.89 0.27 3.83
N ALA A 10 -5.24 -0.61 3.07
CA ALA A 10 -4.26 -0.21 2.06
C ALA A 10 -4.89 0.56 0.88
N HIS A 11 -6.13 0.24 0.51
CA HIS A 11 -6.93 0.98 -0.49
C HIS A 11 -6.15 1.39 -1.76
N ILE A 12 -5.44 0.43 -2.34
CA ILE A 12 -4.39 0.64 -3.37
C ILE A 12 -4.95 1.26 -4.67
N ASP A 13 -6.25 1.15 -4.90
CA ASP A 13 -6.97 1.58 -6.10
C ASP A 13 -7.66 2.94 -5.98
N ILE A 14 -7.50 3.67 -4.87
CA ILE A 14 -8.13 5.00 -4.71
C ILE A 14 -7.34 6.08 -5.47
N ALA A 15 -7.53 6.12 -6.79
CA ALA A 15 -6.83 7.05 -7.68
C ALA A 15 -7.74 8.16 -8.24
N ASN A 16 -8.91 8.37 -7.66
CA ASN A 16 -9.84 9.37 -8.15
C ASN A 16 -9.38 10.76 -7.67
N TYR A 17 -9.08 11.63 -8.63
CA TYR A 17 -8.80 13.07 -8.48
C TYR A 17 -7.40 13.43 -7.97
N GLY A 18 -6.81 14.44 -8.61
CA GLY A 18 -5.49 15.00 -8.24
C GLY A 18 -4.61 15.28 -9.45
N ALA A 19 -3.43 15.84 -9.19
CA ALA A 19 -2.40 15.97 -10.19
C ALA A 19 -1.80 14.59 -10.52
N HIS A 20 -1.27 14.46 -11.73
CA HIS A 20 -0.57 13.26 -12.18
C HIS A 20 0.94 13.49 -12.03
N ASP A 21 1.68 12.43 -11.72
CA ASP A 21 3.12 12.45 -11.84
C ASP A 21 3.50 12.61 -13.32
N PRO A 22 4.31 13.61 -13.68
CA PRO A 22 4.63 13.89 -15.08
C PRO A 22 5.57 12.85 -15.71
N ARG A 23 6.19 11.97 -14.92
CA ARG A 23 7.11 10.93 -15.42
C ARG A 23 6.37 9.62 -15.68
N THR A 24 5.51 9.20 -14.75
CA THR A 24 4.78 7.92 -14.83
C THR A 24 3.41 8.06 -15.47
N GLY A 25 2.84 9.27 -15.47
CA GLY A 25 1.47 9.52 -15.92
C GLY A 25 0.41 9.00 -14.95
N LEU A 26 0.81 8.50 -13.77
CA LEU A 26 -0.11 8.00 -12.75
C LEU A 26 -0.60 9.12 -11.84
N PRO A 27 -1.81 9.02 -11.26
CA PRO A 27 -2.25 9.95 -10.23
C PRO A 27 -1.27 9.95 -9.05
N LEU A 28 -0.86 11.13 -8.56
CA LEU A 28 0.13 11.23 -7.47
C LEU A 28 -0.25 10.40 -6.24
N ARG A 29 -1.54 10.30 -5.96
CA ARG A 29 -2.06 9.52 -4.83
C ARG A 29 -1.74 8.02 -4.93
N VAL A 30 -1.66 7.48 -6.15
CA VAL A 30 -1.19 6.10 -6.36
C VAL A 30 0.26 5.97 -5.92
N MET A 31 1.10 6.95 -6.27
CA MET A 31 2.51 6.96 -5.86
C MET A 31 2.65 7.03 -4.34
N ASP A 32 1.80 7.81 -3.67
CA ASP A 32 1.79 7.91 -2.20
C ASP A 32 1.44 6.56 -1.55
N PHE A 33 0.41 5.86 -2.05
CA PHE A 33 0.03 4.54 -1.53
C PHE A 33 1.13 3.50 -1.73
N LEU A 34 1.72 3.43 -2.93
CA LEU A 34 2.82 2.50 -3.20
C LEU A 34 4.01 2.76 -2.28
N LYS A 35 4.37 4.04 -2.08
CA LYS A 35 5.45 4.42 -1.16
C LYS A 35 5.15 4.04 0.29
N SER A 36 3.91 4.19 0.73
CA SER A 36 3.50 3.75 2.08
C SER A 36 3.58 2.23 2.24
N LEU A 37 3.19 1.47 1.21
CA LEU A 37 3.35 0.00 1.22
C LEU A 37 4.82 -0.41 1.23
N ASP A 38 5.66 0.22 0.42
CA ASP A 38 7.11 -0.01 0.42
C ASP A 38 7.68 0.23 1.82
N THR A 39 7.30 1.34 2.46
CA THR A 39 7.73 1.65 3.82
C THR A 39 7.36 0.56 4.82
N ILE A 40 6.15 0.00 4.72
CA ILE A 40 5.69 -1.10 5.59
C ILE A 40 6.53 -2.36 5.36
N VAL A 41 6.78 -2.71 4.10
CA VAL A 41 7.57 -3.88 3.71
C VAL A 41 9.02 -3.73 4.16
N ASP A 42 9.63 -2.59 3.87
CA ASP A 42 11.00 -2.28 4.28
C ASP A 42 11.13 -2.34 5.80
N THR A 43 10.18 -1.76 6.55
CA THR A 43 10.16 -1.85 8.02
C THR A 43 10.09 -3.30 8.49
N ALA A 44 9.23 -4.13 7.87
CA ALA A 44 9.11 -5.54 8.24
C ALA A 44 10.45 -6.30 8.06
N ILE A 45 11.15 -6.01 6.97
CA ILE A 45 12.44 -6.60 6.63
C ILE A 45 13.53 -6.09 7.57
N GLU A 46 13.69 -4.77 7.71
CA GLU A 46 14.73 -4.16 8.55
C GLU A 46 14.60 -4.59 10.01
N GLU A 47 13.37 -4.63 10.53
CA GLU A 47 13.11 -5.03 11.91
C GLU A 47 13.12 -6.55 12.11
N GLN A 48 13.26 -7.35 11.05
CA GLN A 48 13.24 -8.81 11.09
C GLN A 48 12.02 -9.32 11.86
N VAL A 49 10.82 -8.87 11.47
CA VAL A 49 9.58 -9.29 12.13
C VAL A 49 9.31 -10.77 11.88
N ASP A 50 8.75 -11.46 12.87
CA ASP A 50 8.43 -12.88 12.77
C ASP A 50 7.11 -13.14 12.01
N LEU A 51 6.20 -12.15 12.03
CA LEU A 51 4.90 -12.24 11.39
C LEU A 51 4.39 -10.87 10.95
N VAL A 52 3.81 -10.82 9.76
CA VAL A 52 3.03 -9.69 9.27
C VAL A 52 1.56 -10.09 9.21
N ILE A 53 0.69 -9.27 9.78
CA ILE A 53 -0.77 -9.40 9.66
C ILE A 53 -1.29 -8.24 8.83
N PHE A 54 -1.96 -8.59 7.74
CA PHE A 54 -2.73 -7.64 6.94
C PHE A 54 -4.23 -7.88 7.17
N ALA A 55 -4.91 -6.91 7.80
CA ALA A 55 -6.23 -7.12 8.39
C ALA A 55 -7.43 -6.66 7.54
N GLY A 56 -7.24 -6.39 6.25
CA GLY A 56 -8.34 -6.15 5.31
C GLY A 56 -8.26 -4.82 4.56
N ASP A 57 -9.26 -4.58 3.71
CA ASP A 57 -9.42 -3.38 2.89
C ASP A 57 -8.21 -3.06 2.00
N ALA A 58 -7.73 -4.10 1.31
CA ALA A 58 -6.68 -4.01 0.28
C ALA A 58 -7.06 -3.10 -0.88
N TYR A 59 -8.32 -3.22 -1.28
CA TYR A 59 -8.91 -2.44 -2.36
C TYR A 59 -10.15 -1.77 -1.81
N LYS A 60 -10.50 -0.62 -2.40
CA LYS A 60 -11.73 0.12 -2.11
C LYS A 60 -12.96 -0.73 -2.40
N ASP A 61 -12.90 -1.49 -3.49
CA ASP A 61 -14.04 -2.23 -4.02
C ASP A 61 -13.77 -3.74 -3.97
N ARG A 62 -14.84 -4.55 -3.80
CA ARG A 62 -14.75 -6.03 -3.76
C ARG A 62 -14.38 -6.66 -5.12
N SER A 63 -14.29 -5.84 -6.15
CA SER A 63 -14.00 -6.23 -7.53
C SER A 63 -12.81 -5.38 -8.00
N PRO A 64 -11.59 -5.74 -7.58
CA PRO A 64 -10.41 -4.98 -7.96
C PRO A 64 -10.28 -4.99 -9.49
N ALA A 65 -10.22 -3.80 -10.09
CA ALA A 65 -9.80 -3.69 -11.47
C ALA A 65 -8.28 -3.93 -11.55
N PRO A 66 -7.74 -4.42 -12.68
CA PRO A 66 -6.31 -4.38 -12.92
C PRO A 66 -5.84 -2.93 -12.80
N THR A 67 -5.16 -2.63 -11.71
CA THR A 67 -4.44 -1.38 -11.52
C THR A 67 -2.96 -1.60 -11.81
N PHE A 68 -2.24 -0.48 -11.90
CA PHE A 68 -0.86 -0.29 -12.37
C PHE A 68 0.14 -1.36 -11.96
#